data_AF-A0A6C1BWZ8-F1
#
_entry.id   AF-A0A6C1BWZ8-F1
#
_cell.length_a   1.000
_cell.length_b   1.000
_cell.length_c   1.000
_cell.angle_alpha   90.00
_cell.angle_beta   90.00
_cell.angle_gamma   90.00
#
_symmetry.space_group_name_H-M   'P 1'
#
loop_
_entity.id
_entity.type
_entity.pdbx_description
1 polymer ?
#
loop_
_entity_poly.entity_id
_entity_poly.type
_entity_poly.pdbx_seq_one_letter_code
_entity_poly.pdbx_strand_id
1 'polypeptide(L)' 'MEVFLKISLRDYGIKEFEDTGMIIIVKKGLSGKPDYSIDGEGFVVEFKNGEIYIIDIYDPEVARNFREKLSLSYV' A
#
# COMPACT_ATOMS: atom_id res chain seq x y z
N MET A 1 13.16 -0.32 17.23
CA MET A 1 12.08 -1.32 17.31
C MET A 1 11.48 -1.41 15.93
N GLU A 2 11.56 -2.57 15.29
CA GLU A 2 11.01 -2.77 13.95
C GLU A 2 9.64 -3.44 14.08
N VAL A 3 8.67 -2.98 13.28
CA VAL A 3 7.32 -3.55 13.25
C VAL A 3 7.11 -4.17 11.88
N PHE A 4 6.88 -5.47 11.83
CA PHE A 4 6.54 -6.19 10.61
C PHE A 4 5.03 -6.31 10.50
N LEU A 5 4.48 -5.73 9.43
CA LEU A 5 3.06 -5.80 9.16
C LEU A 5 2.78 -6.76 8.00
N LYS A 6 1.88 -7.72 8.21
CA LYS A 6 1.40 -8.63 7.16
C LYS A 6 -0.07 -8.34 6.90
N ILE A 7 -0.39 -7.96 5.66
CA ILE A 7 -1.77 -7.69 5.23
C ILE A 7 -2.23 -8.75 4.24
N SER A 8 -3.51 -9.12 4.32
CA SER A 8 -4.17 -9.92 3.27
C SER A 8 -4.67 -8.98 2.18
N LEU A 9 -4.20 -9.16 0.95
CA LEU A 9 -4.59 -8.30 -0.18
C LEU A 9 -5.96 -8.65 -0.78
N ARG A 10 -6.66 -9.68 -0.26
CA ARG A 10 -7.98 -10.11 -0.79
C ARG A 10 -9.00 -8.96 -0.78
N ASP A 11 -9.00 -8.19 0.30
CA ASP A 11 -9.92 -7.08 0.53
C ASP A 11 -9.38 -5.75 -0.01
N TYR A 12 -8.29 -5.78 -0.78
CA TYR A 12 -7.68 -4.61 -1.37
C TYR A 12 -7.82 -4.62 -2.90
N GLY A 13 -7.97 -3.43 -3.47
CA GLY A 13 -7.73 -3.18 -4.89
C GLY A 13 -6.33 -2.61 -5.06
N ILE A 14 -5.61 -3.07 -6.08
CA ILE A 14 -4.30 -2.54 -6.45
C ILE A 14 -4.47 -1.78 -7.75
N LYS A 15 -3.96 -0.55 -7.81
CA LYS A 15 -3.91 0.27 -9.01
C LYS A 15 -2.47 0.69 -9.25
N GLU A 16 -1.98 0.45 -10.45
CA GLU A 16 -0.63 0.82 -10.87
C GLU A 16 -0.71 1.94 -11.91
N PHE A 17 0.25 2.85 -11.84
CA PHE A 17 0.41 3.97 -12.76
C PHE A 17 1.76 3.81 -13.46
N GLU A 18 1.74 3.32 -14.70
CA GLU A 18 2.96 2.98 -15.45
C GLU A 18 3.84 4.20 -15.75
N ASP A 19 3.20 5.36 -15.93
CA ASP A 19 3.83 6.64 -16.26
C ASP A 19 4.66 7.21 -15.11
N THR A 20 4.22 6.99 -13.87
CA THR A 20 4.90 7.49 -12.67
C THR A 20 5.62 6.40 -11.88
N GLY A 21 5.36 5.13 -12.20
CA GLY A 21 5.84 3.99 -11.42
C GLY A 21 5.13 3.83 -10.07
N MET A 22 4.06 4.58 -9.83
CA MET A 22 3.35 4.59 -8.55
C MET A 22 2.40 3.40 -8.41
N ILE A 23 2.20 2.94 -7.18
CA ILE A 23 1.25 1.88 -6.83
C ILE A 23 0.36 2.37 -5.69
N ILE A 24 -0.94 2.31 -5.89
CA ILE A 24 -1.93 2.61 -4.85
C ILE A 24 -2.70 1.33 -4.51
N ILE A 25 -2.71 0.99 -3.22
CA ILE A 25 -3.42 -0.17 -2.67
C ILE A 25 -4.53 0.36 -1.78
N VAL A 26 -5.79 0.10 -2.13
CA VAL A 26 -6.97 0.67 -1.45
C VAL A 26 -7.84 -0.43 -0.88
N LYS A 27 -8.22 -0.33 0.39
CA LYS A 27 -9.16 -1.27 1.01
C LYS A 27 -10.55 -1.10 0.43
N LYS A 28 -11.13 -2.20 -0.07
CA LYS A 28 -12.49 -2.25 -0.63
C LYS A 28 -13.51 -1.98 0.47
N GLY A 29 -14.60 -1.31 0.11
CA GLY A 29 -15.72 -1.05 1.02
C GLY A 29 -15.49 0.05 2.06
N LEU A 30 -14.28 0.61 2.16
CA LEU A 30 -14.02 1.83 2.90
C LEU A 30 -14.13 3.05 1.96
N SER A 31 -14.66 4.15 2.48
CA SER A 31 -14.81 5.41 1.76
C SER A 31 -14.65 6.60 2.69
N GLY A 32 -14.43 7.79 2.12
CA GLY A 32 -14.20 9.01 2.87
C GLY A 32 -12.71 9.29 3.13
N LYS A 33 -12.43 10.29 3.99
CA LYS A 33 -11.07 10.72 4.30
C LYS A 33 -10.39 9.78 5.31
N PRO A 34 -9.06 9.58 5.23
CA PRO A 34 -8.30 8.93 6.30
C PRO A 34 -8.41 9.68 7.62
N ASP A 35 -8.24 8.96 8.72
CA ASP A 35 -8.22 9.52 10.07
C ASP A 35 -6.80 10.01 10.42
N TYR A 36 -5.77 9.29 9.97
CA TYR A 36 -4.37 9.67 10.09
C TYR A 36 -3.52 8.92 9.04
N SER A 37 -2.28 9.36 8.86
CA SER A 37 -1.30 8.72 7.98
C SER A 37 0.04 8.57 8.67
N ILE A 38 0.81 7.60 8.20
CA ILE A 38 2.21 7.38 8.55
C ILE A 38 3.01 7.49 7.27
N ASP A 39 3.92 8.46 7.23
CA ASP A 39 4.84 8.65 6.12
C ASP A 39 6.08 7.78 6.32
N GLY A 40 6.44 7.03 5.29
CA GLY A 40 7.65 6.24 5.21
C GLY A 40 8.47 6.67 4.01
N GLU A 41 9.73 6.24 3.96
CA GLU A 41 10.60 6.56 2.84
C GLU A 41 10.07 5.91 1.55
N GLY A 42 9.46 6.74 0.70
CA GLY A 42 8.91 6.35 -0.60
C GLY A 42 7.49 5.75 -0.57
N PHE A 43 6.80 5.81 0.57
CA PHE A 43 5.40 5.39 0.66
C PHE A 43 4.65 6.09 1.81
N VAL A 44 3.33 6.16 1.72
CA VAL A 44 2.44 6.56 2.83
C VAL A 44 1.47 5.43 3.14
N VAL A 45 1.24 5.18 4.42
CA VAL A 45 0.15 4.31 4.89
C VAL A 45 -0.90 5.17 5.57
N GLU A 46 -2.11 5.17 5.03
CA GLU A 46 -3.25 5.90 5.55
C GLU A 46 -4.21 4.95 6.27
N PHE A 47 -4.71 5.39 7.42
CA PHE A 47 -5.55 4.58 8.30
C PHE A 47 -6.95 5.16 8.40
N LYS A 48 -7.94 4.27 8.50
CA LYS A 48 -9.33 4.63 8.75
C LYS A 48 -9.99 3.58 9.65
N ASN A 49 -10.72 4.03 10.66
CA ASN A 49 -11.39 3.17 11.66
C ASN A 49 -10.43 2.15 12.31
N GLY A 50 -9.16 2.54 12.49
CA GLY A 50 -8.11 1.66 13.04
C GLY A 50 -7.55 0.61 12.07
N GLU A 51 -7.98 0.62 10.81
CA GLU A 51 -7.50 -0.29 9.77
C GLU A 51 -6.66 0.45 8.72
N ILE A 52 -5.81 -0.28 8.00
CA ILE A 52 -5.14 0.27 6.82
C ILE A 52 -6.16 0.46 5.72
N TYR A 53 -6.28 1.71 5.29
CA TYR A 53 -7.20 2.14 4.26
C TYR A 53 -6.51 2.29 2.91
N ILE A 54 -5.41 3.04 2.85
CA ILE A 54 -4.65 3.28 1.63
C ILE A 54 -3.17 3.03 1.90
N ILE A 55 -2.49 2.38 0.95
CA ILE A 55 -1.03 2.36 0.88
C ILE A 55 -0.68 3.00 -0.45
N ASP A 56 -0.05 4.16 -0.41
CA ASP A 56 0.42 4.90 -1.58
C ASP A 56 1.94 4.74 -1.68
N ILE A 57 2.40 4.01 -2.68
CA ILE A 57 3.83 3.80 -2.96
C ILE A 57 4.18 4.70 -4.13
N TYR A 58 4.75 5.86 -3.80
CA TYR A 58 5.04 6.90 -4.78
C TYR A 58 6.50 6.88 -5.27
N ASP A 59 7.40 6.22 -4.56
CA ASP A 59 8.78 6.02 -5.02
C ASP A 59 8.89 4.81 -5.97
N PRO A 60 9.44 4.99 -7.20
CA PRO A 60 9.54 3.91 -8.18
C PRO A 60 10.41 2.73 -7.75
N GLU A 61 11.46 2.95 -6.95
CA GLU A 61 12.31 1.86 -6.46
C GLU A 61 11.60 1.04 -5.40
N VAL A 62 10.91 1.69 -4.47
CA VAL A 62 10.05 1.03 -3.48
C VAL A 62 8.93 0.24 -4.17
N ALA A 63 8.29 0.83 -5.20
CA ALA A 63 7.26 0.16 -5.99
C ALA A 63 7.79 -1.08 -6.72
N ARG A 64 8.98 -0.99 -7.34
CA ARG A 64 9.64 -2.15 -7.98
C ARG A 64 9.92 -3.27 -6.97
N ASN A 65 10.50 -2.94 -5.82
CA ASN A 65 10.79 -3.90 -4.76
C ASN A 65 9.51 -4.56 -4.21
N PHE A 66 8.41 -3.80 -4.12
CA PHE A 66 7.12 -4.32 -3.72
C PHE A 66 6.56 -5.35 -4.71
N ARG A 67 6.63 -5.07 -6.03
CA ARG A 67 6.20 -5.99 -7.09
C ARG A 67 6.95 -7.33 -7.03
N GLU A 68 8.27 -7.28 -6.85
CA GLU A 68 9.11 -8.49 -6.74
C GLU A 68 8.72 -9.35 -5.54
N LYS A 69 8.44 -8.74 -4.39
CA LYS A 69 7.98 -9.48 -3.20
C LYS A 69 6.57 -10.05 -3.37
N LEU A 70 5.70 -9.33 -4.07
CA LEU A 70 4.35 -9.80 -4.39
C LEU A 70 4.39 -11.04 -5.27
N SER A 71 5.14 -11.00 -6.38
CA SER A 71 5.20 -12.12 -7.33
C SER A 71 5.73 -13.40 -6.67
N LEU A 72 6.71 -13.29 -5.77
CA LEU A 72 7.25 -14.42 -5.00
C LEU A 72 6.27 -15.03 -4.00
N SER A 73 5.24 -14.29 -3.58
CA SER A 73 4.25 -14.76 -2.60
C SER A 73 3.09 -15.55 -3.22
N TYR A 74 3.03 -15.61 -4.56
CA TYR A 74 2.01 -16.36 -5.33
C TYR A 74 2.58 -17.62 -6.02
N VAL A 75 3.85 -17.97 -5.77
CA VAL A 75 4.50 -19.21 -6.25
C VAL A 75 4.50 -20.27 -5.17
#